data_AF-A0A0G1V6B8-F1
#
_entry.id   AF-A0A0G1V6B8-F1
#
_cell.length_a   1.000
_cell.length_b   1.000
_cell.length_c   1.000
_cell.angle_alpha   90.00
_cell.angle_beta   90.00
_cell.angle_gamma   90.00
#
_symmetry.space_group_name_H-M   'P 1'
#
loop_
_entity.id
_entity.type
_entity.pdbx_description
1 polymer ?
#
loop_
_entity_poly.entity_id
_entity_poly.type
_entity_poly.pdbx_seq_one_letter_code
_entity_poly.pdbx_strand_id
1 'polypeptide(L)'
;MDNTHHIELKEKKRLQEITDSAITNIELFRQQAKAALKQYSKRERKLLEQLHQDTSQPYDFLDQVETQLIPLRQALNAKRTNDSFKKTLAKHTLQRTSEVQPAVDLVIDYSDNFHIETFVRNNSSLTSLHADWLKAFVTTMGIEEISSLKKHYSDAVLYRLVAANHAITIVDPNSGIVRRMLDTTGIRRERRKTIAHENSRMRKITTRRSELSQLHDGLIPMISSVDWNIMEVLALRQEYEKKLSSLSVDDVLDDKRRLELFDSVTSEFKKKHAVQSVTTSLESARQSSAGVDTLLLRIFDLSTTQKNRLLTDFKEYRDIDDEEVAITQARAQRKNNLRIT
;
A
#
# COMPACT_ATOMS: atom_id res chain seq x y z
N MET A 1 3.54 -10.65 28.67
CA MET A 1 2.82 -9.97 27.57
C MET A 1 3.88 -9.42 26.63
N ASP A 2 3.77 -9.73 25.34
CA ASP A 2 4.84 -9.55 24.36
C ASP A 2 5.01 -8.06 24.01
N ASN A 3 6.23 -7.51 24.03
CA ASN A 3 6.51 -6.08 23.76
C ASN A 3 5.90 -5.61 22.43
N THR A 4 5.80 -6.54 21.47
CA THR A 4 5.16 -6.36 20.17
C THR A 4 3.75 -5.79 20.27
N HIS A 5 2.92 -6.33 21.18
CA HIS A 5 1.52 -5.91 21.34
C HIS A 5 1.38 -4.47 21.87
N HIS A 6 2.32 -4.03 22.72
CA HIS A 6 2.33 -2.65 23.22
C HIS A 6 2.73 -1.64 22.14
N ILE A 7 3.72 -1.99 21.31
CA ILE A 7 4.14 -1.18 20.17
C ILE A 7 2.99 -1.08 19.15
N GLU A 8 2.30 -2.18 18.87
CA GLU A 8 1.11 -2.19 17.98
C GLU A 8 0.02 -1.21 18.44
N LEU A 9 -0.30 -1.22 19.74
CA LEU A 9 -1.31 -0.34 20.32
C LEU A 9 -0.89 1.13 20.26
N LYS A 10 0.34 1.44 20.64
CA LYS A 10 0.86 2.82 20.70
C LYS A 10 1.15 3.40 19.31
N GLU A 11 1.55 2.59 18.35
CA GLU A 11 1.89 3.01 16.99
C GLU A 11 0.89 2.54 15.92
N LYS A 12 -0.39 2.43 16.28
CA LYS A 12 -1.46 1.91 15.39
C LYS A 12 -1.50 2.55 14.01
N LYS A 13 -1.35 3.89 13.93
CA LYS A 13 -1.35 4.61 12.64
C LYS A 13 -0.16 4.18 11.77
N ARG A 14 1.02 4.05 12.38
CA ARG A 14 2.23 3.62 11.69
C ARG A 14 2.13 2.17 11.21
N LEU A 15 1.57 1.29 12.05
CA LEU A 15 1.28 -0.10 11.70
C LEU A 15 0.35 -0.18 10.47
N GLN A 16 -0.69 0.65 10.43
CA GLN A 16 -1.61 0.71 9.29
C GLN A 16 -0.91 1.17 8.00
N GLU A 17 -0.11 2.24 8.06
CA GLU A 17 0.68 2.72 6.91
C GLU A 17 1.61 1.63 6.35
N ILE A 18 2.29 0.88 7.23
CA ILE A 18 3.18 -0.21 6.84
C ILE A 18 2.39 -1.39 6.23
N THR A 19 1.22 -1.69 6.79
CA THR A 19 0.30 -2.73 6.30
C THR A 19 -0.22 -2.40 4.91
N ASP A 20 -0.67 -1.17 4.68
CA ASP A 20 -1.15 -0.70 3.38
C ASP A 20 -0.04 -0.78 2.32
N SER A 21 1.21 -0.46 2.71
CA SER A 21 2.38 -0.64 1.84
C SER A 21 2.62 -2.10 1.47
N ALA A 22 2.51 -3.02 2.44
CA ALA A 22 2.68 -4.46 2.21
C ALA A 22 1.63 -5.03 1.25
N ILE A 23 0.37 -4.59 1.37
CA ILE A 23 -0.74 -5.01 0.50
C ILE A 23 -0.60 -4.43 -0.91
N THR A 24 -0.27 -3.14 -1.00
CA THR A 24 -0.26 -2.41 -2.27
C THR A 24 0.97 -2.74 -3.11
N ASN A 25 2.15 -2.79 -2.49
CA ASN A 25 3.41 -3.01 -3.19
C ASN A 25 4.46 -3.70 -2.31
N ILE A 26 4.47 -5.03 -2.39
CA ILE A 26 5.39 -5.91 -1.64
C ILE A 26 6.86 -5.53 -1.85
N GLU A 27 7.27 -5.09 -3.04
CA GLU A 27 8.68 -4.75 -3.29
C GLU A 27 9.09 -3.43 -2.62
N LEU A 28 8.22 -2.42 -2.65
CA LEU A 28 8.43 -1.18 -1.91
C LEU A 28 8.49 -1.46 -0.41
N PHE A 29 7.55 -2.27 0.10
CA PHE A 29 7.56 -2.71 1.50
C PHE A 29 8.88 -3.38 1.88
N ARG A 30 9.39 -4.32 1.07
CA ARG A 30 10.69 -4.98 1.34
C ARG A 30 11.85 -3.99 1.38
N GLN A 31 11.86 -2.97 0.52
CA GLN A 31 12.89 -1.94 0.51
C GLN A 31 12.85 -1.10 1.80
N GLN A 32 11.66 -0.65 2.18
CA GLN A 32 11.45 0.12 3.41
C GLN A 32 11.81 -0.71 4.65
N ALA A 33 11.37 -1.97 4.71
CA ALA A 33 11.71 -2.89 5.79
C ALA A 33 13.23 -3.11 5.89
N LYS A 34 13.91 -3.30 4.75
CA LYS A 34 15.37 -3.42 4.70
C LYS A 34 16.07 -2.16 5.20
N ALA A 35 15.56 -0.98 4.85
CA ALA A 35 16.11 0.30 5.31
C ALA A 35 15.94 0.48 6.83
N ALA A 36 14.74 0.24 7.36
CA ALA A 36 14.47 0.31 8.80
C ALA A 36 15.33 -0.69 9.60
N LEU A 37 15.41 -1.95 9.14
CA LEU A 37 16.23 -2.97 9.80
C LEU A 37 17.74 -2.66 9.72
N LYS A 38 18.18 -1.93 8.70
CA LYS A 38 19.56 -1.44 8.59
C LYS A 38 19.86 -0.36 9.62
N GLN A 39 18.93 0.58 9.82
CA GLN A 39 19.04 1.66 10.80
C GLN A 39 19.11 1.10 12.22
N TYR A 40 18.34 0.04 12.52
CA TYR A 40 18.45 -0.68 13.78
C TYR A 40 19.72 -1.53 13.86
N SER A 41 20.79 -0.91 14.34
CA SER A 41 22.16 -1.44 14.35
C SER A 41 22.35 -2.61 15.33
N LYS A 42 23.46 -3.36 15.15
CA LYS A 42 23.83 -4.43 16.09
C LYS A 42 24.09 -3.91 17.51
N ARG A 43 24.56 -2.66 17.66
CA ARG A 43 24.82 -2.06 18.97
C ARG A 43 23.51 -1.76 19.68
N GLU A 44 22.58 -1.11 19.00
CA GLU A 44 21.24 -0.82 19.54
C GLU A 44 20.46 -2.08 19.88
N ARG A 45 20.62 -3.16 19.08
CA ARG A 45 20.04 -4.47 19.39
C ARG A 45 20.55 -5.04 20.71
N LYS A 46 21.87 -5.04 20.92
CA LYS A 46 22.47 -5.49 22.18
C LYS A 46 22.03 -4.63 23.36
N LEU A 47 21.96 -3.30 23.17
CA LEU A 47 21.46 -2.38 24.21
C LEU A 47 20.01 -2.71 24.57
N LEU A 48 19.15 -3.00 23.59
CA LEU A 48 17.77 -3.37 23.84
C LEU A 48 17.60 -4.78 24.41
N GLU A 49 18.44 -5.74 24.02
CA GLU A 49 18.50 -7.06 24.66
C GLU A 49 18.84 -6.93 26.14
N GLN A 50 19.79 -6.07 26.49
CA GLN A 50 20.13 -5.76 27.87
C GLN A 50 18.99 -5.03 28.59
N LEU A 51 18.39 -4.02 27.95
CA LEU A 51 17.23 -3.31 28.51
C LEU A 51 16.05 -4.25 28.75
N HIS A 52 15.88 -5.28 27.92
CA HIS A 52 14.86 -6.31 28.08
C HIS A 52 15.13 -7.27 29.23
N GLN A 53 16.39 -7.47 29.61
CA GLN A 53 16.75 -8.22 30.83
C GLN A 53 16.44 -7.41 32.09
N ASP A 54 16.61 -6.09 32.03
CA ASP A 54 16.51 -5.20 33.20
C ASP A 54 15.09 -4.62 33.42
N THR A 55 14.29 -4.55 32.35
CA THR A 55 12.94 -3.98 32.34
C THR A 55 11.92 -4.93 31.74
N SER A 56 10.70 -4.94 32.28
CA SER A 56 9.63 -5.79 31.77
C SER A 56 9.12 -5.38 30.38
N GLN A 57 9.23 -4.09 30.03
CA GLN A 57 8.77 -3.53 28.75
C GLN A 57 9.73 -2.41 28.26
N PRO A 58 10.78 -2.74 27.47
CA PRO A 58 11.75 -1.77 26.97
C PRO A 58 11.17 -0.59 26.20
N TYR A 59 10.11 -0.80 25.41
CA TYR A 59 9.50 0.30 24.65
C TYR A 59 8.87 1.33 25.57
N ASP A 60 8.10 0.86 26.56
CA ASP A 60 7.46 1.73 27.55
C ASP A 60 8.49 2.42 28.44
N PHE A 61 9.58 1.74 28.78
CA PHE A 61 10.70 2.37 29.47
C PHE A 61 11.28 3.54 28.67
N LEU A 62 11.62 3.33 27.39
CA LEU A 62 12.15 4.40 26.54
C LEU A 62 11.16 5.55 26.36
N ASP A 63 9.87 5.24 26.22
CA ASP A 63 8.78 6.21 26.14
C ASP A 63 8.68 7.06 27.42
N GLN A 64 8.79 6.44 28.59
CA GLN A 64 8.80 7.16 29.87
C GLN A 64 10.07 7.99 30.08
N VAL A 65 11.23 7.52 29.63
CA VAL A 65 12.46 8.33 29.68
C VAL A 65 12.29 9.59 28.84
N GLU A 66 11.75 9.46 27.62
CA GLU A 66 11.51 10.57 26.69
C GLU A 66 10.44 11.55 27.21
N THR A 67 9.36 11.05 27.78
CA THR A 67 8.19 11.88 28.15
C THR A 67 8.22 12.40 29.59
N GLN A 68 8.87 11.70 30.52
CA GLN A 68 8.88 12.06 31.93
C GLN A 68 10.26 12.55 32.36
N LEU A 69 11.29 11.73 32.18
CA LEU A 69 12.60 12.01 32.76
C LEU A 69 13.31 13.14 32.00
N ILE A 70 13.38 13.09 30.67
CA ILE A 70 14.06 14.10 29.87
C ILE A 70 13.54 15.52 30.12
N PRO A 71 12.22 15.80 30.07
CA PRO A 71 11.69 17.15 30.33
C PRO A 71 12.01 17.65 31.74
N LEU A 72 11.96 16.77 32.76
CA LEU A 72 12.32 17.11 34.13
C LEU A 72 13.79 17.52 34.22
N ARG A 73 14.70 16.76 33.59
CA ARG A 73 16.15 17.06 33.58
C ARG A 73 16.45 18.36 32.84
N GLN A 74 15.76 18.64 31.73
CA GLN A 74 15.87 19.91 31.02
C GLN A 74 15.38 21.08 31.89
N ALA A 75 14.25 20.93 32.58
CA ALA A 75 13.69 21.94 33.47
C ALA A 75 14.62 22.22 34.67
N LEU A 76 15.24 21.19 35.25
CA LEU A 76 16.25 21.31 36.30
C LEU A 76 17.49 22.04 35.80
N ASN A 77 18.04 21.65 34.65
CA ASN A 77 19.20 22.32 34.07
C ASN A 77 18.93 23.78 33.71
N ALA A 78 17.72 24.12 33.27
CA ALA A 78 17.32 25.51 33.04
C ALA A 78 17.33 26.36 34.33
N LYS A 79 17.28 25.76 35.53
CA LYS A 79 17.42 26.50 36.80
C LYS A 79 18.84 27.01 37.03
N ARG A 80 19.87 26.44 36.39
CA ARG A 80 21.27 26.90 36.52
C ARG A 80 21.46 28.34 36.10
N THR A 81 20.67 28.80 35.13
CA THR A 81 20.74 30.18 34.59
C THR A 81 19.57 31.06 35.04
N ASN A 82 18.69 30.56 35.94
CA ASN A 82 17.50 31.28 36.35
C ASN A 82 17.78 32.24 37.52
N ASP A 83 17.68 33.55 37.27
CA ASP A 83 17.97 34.59 38.26
C ASP A 83 17.04 34.58 39.48
N SER A 84 15.76 34.23 39.30
CA SER A 84 14.82 34.12 40.41
C SER A 84 15.20 32.95 41.33
N PHE A 85 15.61 31.83 40.75
CA PHE A 85 16.10 30.68 41.50
C PHE A 85 17.40 31.03 42.26
N LYS A 86 18.36 31.69 41.59
CA LYS A 86 19.61 32.16 42.21
C LYS A 86 19.36 33.08 43.40
N LYS A 87 18.49 34.08 43.24
CA LYS A 87 18.13 35.03 44.32
C LYS A 87 17.46 34.33 45.50
N THR A 88 16.58 33.37 45.22
CA THR A 88 15.89 32.59 46.25
C THR A 88 16.88 31.74 47.03
N LEU A 89 17.76 31.02 46.32
CA LEU A 89 18.76 30.18 46.96
C LEU A 89 19.77 31.01 47.76
N ALA A 90 20.23 32.14 47.22
CA ALA A 90 21.16 33.06 47.90
C ALA A 90 20.58 33.58 49.22
N LYS A 91 19.27 33.88 49.24
CA LYS A 91 18.56 34.28 50.46
C LYS A 91 18.52 33.15 51.49
N HIS A 92 18.29 31.91 51.05
CA HIS A 92 18.23 30.74 51.94
C HIS A 92 19.60 30.28 52.45
N THR A 93 20.67 30.47 51.67
CA THR A 93 22.03 30.10 52.05
C THR A 93 22.82 31.24 52.69
N LEU A 94 22.20 32.42 52.87
CA LEU A 94 22.85 33.64 53.38
C LEU A 94 24.10 34.05 52.58
N GLN A 95 24.07 33.83 51.26
CA GLN A 95 25.15 34.15 50.33
C GLN A 95 24.81 35.33 49.42
N ARG A 96 25.83 35.94 48.80
CA ARG A 96 25.62 36.89 47.72
C ARG A 96 25.19 36.16 46.45
N THR A 97 24.28 36.75 45.68
CA THR A 97 23.80 36.17 44.42
C THR A 97 24.94 35.91 43.41
N SER A 98 26.03 36.68 43.47
CA SER A 98 27.23 36.49 42.64
C SER A 98 28.05 35.25 43.01
N GLU A 99 27.86 34.70 44.22
CA GLU A 99 28.65 33.60 44.78
C GLU A 99 27.84 32.30 44.93
N VAL A 100 26.53 32.34 44.65
CA VAL A 100 25.61 31.21 44.87
C VAL A 100 25.68 30.12 43.79
N GLN A 101 26.40 30.35 42.69
CA GLN A 101 26.43 29.42 41.54
C GLN A 101 26.86 27.99 41.92
N PRO A 102 27.90 27.76 42.74
CA PRO A 102 28.27 26.40 43.16
C PRO A 102 27.17 25.69 43.96
N ALA A 103 26.41 26.43 44.78
CA ALA A 103 25.28 25.88 45.53
C ALA A 103 24.10 25.55 44.60
N VAL A 104 23.85 26.37 43.58
CA VAL A 104 22.87 26.09 42.52
C VAL A 104 23.23 24.80 41.78
N ASP A 105 24.48 24.67 41.36
CA ASP A 105 24.95 23.49 40.65
C ASP A 105 24.84 22.23 41.51
N LEU A 106 25.26 22.28 42.78
CA LEU A 106 25.14 21.16 43.73
C LEU A 106 23.70 20.71 43.95
N VAL A 107 22.77 21.65 44.17
CA VAL A 107 21.35 21.32 44.40
C VAL A 107 20.73 20.71 43.14
N ILE A 108 21.09 21.22 41.96
CA ILE A 108 20.60 20.69 40.69
C ILE A 108 21.16 19.29 40.44
N ASP A 109 22.46 19.07 40.68
CA ASP A 109 23.10 17.76 40.51
C ASP A 109 22.53 16.71 41.49
N TYR A 110 22.27 17.11 42.74
CA TYR A 110 21.63 16.22 43.71
C TYR A 110 20.18 15.88 43.30
N SER A 111 19.42 16.88 42.86
CA SER A 111 18.04 16.69 42.40
C SER A 111 17.97 15.81 41.14
N ASP A 112 18.85 16.04 40.16
CA ASP A 112 18.95 15.22 38.95
C ASP A 112 19.19 13.75 39.31
N ASN A 113 20.19 13.49 40.16
CA ASN A 113 20.49 12.14 40.62
C ASN A 113 19.33 11.49 41.38
N PHE A 114 18.67 12.23 42.28
CA PHE A 114 17.50 11.74 43.01
C PHE A 114 16.35 11.36 42.08
N HIS A 115 16.06 12.17 41.07
CA HIS A 115 15.01 11.89 40.10
C HIS A 115 15.36 10.69 39.21
N ILE A 116 16.62 10.53 38.81
CA ILE A 116 17.08 9.36 38.05
C ILE A 116 16.96 8.09 38.90
N GLU A 117 17.40 8.11 40.15
CA GLU A 117 17.29 6.95 41.06
C GLU A 117 15.84 6.56 41.30
N THR A 118 14.98 7.54 41.54
CA THR A 118 13.54 7.31 41.73
C THR A 118 12.91 6.73 40.47
N PHE A 119 13.25 7.28 39.29
CA PHE A 119 12.75 6.79 38.01
C PHE A 119 13.17 5.35 37.74
N VAL A 120 14.45 5.03 37.92
CA VAL A 120 15.00 3.68 37.72
C VAL A 120 14.33 2.71 38.69
N ARG A 121 14.23 3.05 39.98
CA ARG A 121 13.58 2.18 40.98
C ARG A 121 12.13 1.85 40.65
N ASN A 122 11.40 2.80 40.09
CA ASN A 122 9.99 2.62 39.71
C ASN A 122 9.82 1.77 38.44
N ASN A 123 10.86 1.63 37.63
CA ASN A 123 10.81 0.97 36.33
C ASN A 123 11.73 -0.25 36.18
N SER A 124 12.58 -0.52 37.17
CA SER A 124 13.45 -1.70 37.20
C SER A 124 12.71 -2.87 37.82
N SER A 125 12.76 -4.03 37.16
CA SER A 125 12.12 -5.25 37.65
C SER A 125 12.97 -6.06 38.64
N LEU A 126 14.26 -5.70 38.81
CA LEU A 126 15.28 -6.58 39.40
C LEU A 126 16.35 -5.84 40.24
N THR A 127 17.20 -6.64 40.89
CA THR A 127 18.31 -6.37 41.84
C THR A 127 19.16 -5.11 41.63
N SER A 128 19.94 -4.70 42.66
CA SER A 128 20.76 -3.47 42.66
C SER A 128 21.70 -3.31 41.44
N LEU A 129 22.30 -4.41 40.95
CA LEU A 129 23.18 -4.39 39.77
C LEU A 129 22.48 -3.94 38.47
N HIS A 130 21.19 -4.25 38.32
CA HIS A 130 20.42 -3.89 37.12
C HIS A 130 20.00 -2.41 37.19
N ALA A 131 19.71 -1.92 38.39
CA ALA A 131 19.46 -0.50 38.64
C ALA A 131 20.69 0.37 38.35
N ASP A 132 21.90 -0.10 38.68
CA ASP A 132 23.14 0.63 38.38
C ASP A 132 23.35 0.79 36.87
N TRP A 133 23.09 -0.26 36.08
CA TRP A 133 23.18 -0.18 34.63
C TRP A 133 22.13 0.76 34.04
N LEU A 134 20.87 0.68 34.49
CA LEU A 134 19.79 1.59 34.02
C LEU A 134 20.10 3.05 34.36
N LYS A 135 20.67 3.30 35.55
CA LYS A 135 21.14 4.63 35.95
C LYS A 135 22.24 5.12 35.00
N ALA A 136 23.23 4.27 34.69
CA ALA A 136 24.27 4.58 33.72
C ALA A 136 23.70 4.82 32.32
N PHE A 137 22.72 4.03 31.89
CA PHE A 137 22.06 4.14 30.60
C PHE A 137 21.39 5.51 30.43
N VAL A 138 20.54 5.93 31.38
CA VAL A 138 19.79 7.19 31.26
C VAL A 138 20.66 8.43 31.53
N THR A 139 21.74 8.29 32.29
CA THR A 139 22.69 9.40 32.52
C THR A 139 23.57 9.67 31.30
N THR A 140 24.02 8.61 30.61
CA THR A 140 25.01 8.71 29.53
C THR A 140 24.42 8.85 28.14
N MET A 141 23.24 8.29 27.88
CA MET A 141 22.61 8.42 26.57
C MET A 141 22.03 9.81 26.35
N GLY A 142 22.31 10.36 25.17
CA GLY A 142 21.74 11.62 24.73
C GLY A 142 20.24 11.50 24.44
N ILE A 143 19.50 12.62 24.55
CA ILE A 143 18.06 12.69 24.26
C ILE A 143 17.76 12.21 22.84
N GLU A 144 18.54 12.69 21.86
CA GLU A 144 18.40 12.31 20.46
C GLU A 144 18.71 10.83 20.23
N GLU A 145 19.63 10.25 20.99
CA GLU A 145 19.98 8.83 20.91
C GLU A 145 18.86 7.94 21.44
N ILE A 146 18.20 8.35 22.53
CA ILE A 146 17.06 7.62 23.12
C ILE A 146 15.86 7.65 22.16
N SER A 147 15.55 8.82 21.60
CA SER A 147 14.46 8.95 20.62
C SER A 147 14.74 8.15 19.34
N SER A 148 15.99 8.18 18.85
CA SER A 148 16.42 7.37 17.70
C SER A 148 16.34 5.88 17.99
N LEU A 149 16.82 5.44 19.16
CA LEU A 149 16.76 4.03 19.59
C LEU A 149 15.31 3.53 19.65
N LYS A 150 14.41 4.29 20.29
CA LYS A 150 12.98 3.97 20.39
C LYS A 150 12.36 3.82 19.02
N LYS A 151 12.61 4.77 18.11
CA LYS A 151 12.09 4.76 16.75
C LYS A 151 12.63 3.59 15.92
N HIS A 152 13.95 3.37 15.92
CA HIS A 152 14.56 2.26 15.19
C HIS A 152 14.02 0.91 15.67
N TYR A 153 13.79 0.79 16.98
CA TYR A 153 13.21 -0.40 17.58
C TYR A 153 11.76 -0.61 17.15
N SER A 154 10.89 0.41 17.26
CA SER A 154 9.49 0.26 16.88
C SER A 154 9.33 -0.02 15.39
N ASP A 155 9.99 0.74 14.52
CA ASP A 155 9.97 0.48 13.07
C ASP A 155 10.43 -0.96 12.78
N ALA A 156 11.52 -1.43 13.39
CA ALA A 156 12.01 -2.80 13.18
C ALA A 156 11.01 -3.88 13.63
N VAL A 157 10.33 -3.69 14.76
CA VAL A 157 9.29 -4.61 15.26
C VAL A 157 8.08 -4.60 14.34
N LEU A 158 7.58 -3.42 13.97
CA LEU A 158 6.40 -3.28 13.10
C LEU A 158 6.63 -3.89 11.72
N TYR A 159 7.77 -3.64 11.08
CA TYR A 159 8.08 -4.25 9.77
C TYR A 159 8.18 -5.78 9.84
N ARG A 160 8.73 -6.34 10.93
CA ARG A 160 8.78 -7.79 11.14
C ARG A 160 7.41 -8.39 11.38
N LEU A 161 6.57 -7.71 12.15
CA LEU A 161 5.20 -8.11 12.43
C LEU A 161 4.36 -8.16 11.15
N VAL A 162 4.36 -7.08 10.36
CA VAL A 162 3.62 -7.02 9.10
C VAL A 162 4.13 -8.08 8.13
N ALA A 163 5.46 -8.27 8.05
CA ALA A 163 6.04 -9.33 7.23
C ALA A 163 5.56 -10.74 7.66
N ALA A 164 5.46 -11.00 8.97
CA ALA A 164 4.94 -12.26 9.49
C ALA A 164 3.45 -12.44 9.17
N ASN A 165 2.63 -11.42 9.43
CA ASN A 165 1.17 -11.45 9.21
C ASN A 165 0.79 -11.69 7.75
N HIS A 166 1.58 -11.16 6.81
CA HIS A 166 1.34 -11.31 5.37
C HIS A 166 2.21 -12.39 4.71
N ALA A 167 2.95 -13.18 5.48
CA ALA A 167 3.88 -14.20 4.98
C ALA A 167 4.86 -13.67 3.91
N ILE A 168 5.39 -12.46 4.12
CA ILE A 168 6.35 -11.80 3.23
C ILE A 168 7.76 -12.02 3.76
N THR A 169 8.65 -12.56 2.92
CA THR A 169 10.07 -12.63 3.30
C THR A 169 10.73 -11.24 3.18
N ILE A 170 11.38 -10.79 4.26
CA ILE A 170 12.20 -9.57 4.33
C ILE A 170 13.65 -9.92 4.67
N VAL A 171 14.61 -9.08 4.27
CA VAL A 171 16.04 -9.27 4.56
C VAL A 171 16.48 -8.30 5.62
N ASP A 172 17.05 -8.82 6.70
CA ASP A 172 17.71 -8.01 7.75
C ASP A 172 19.21 -7.85 7.44
N PRO A 173 19.69 -6.63 7.10
CA PRO A 173 21.09 -6.41 6.77
C PRO A 173 22.05 -6.69 7.93
N ASN A 174 21.57 -6.53 9.17
CA ASN A 174 22.35 -6.71 10.38
C ASN A 174 22.30 -8.16 10.91
N SER A 175 21.53 -9.05 10.25
CA SER A 175 21.53 -10.49 10.55
C SER A 175 22.78 -11.21 10.04
N GLY A 176 22.96 -12.47 10.48
CA GLY A 176 24.07 -13.32 10.03
C GLY A 176 24.01 -13.64 8.53
N ILE A 177 25.17 -13.89 7.92
CA ILE A 177 25.29 -14.13 6.46
C ILE A 177 24.37 -15.26 5.99
N VAL A 178 24.31 -16.37 6.72
CA VAL A 178 23.44 -17.51 6.40
C VAL A 178 21.98 -17.10 6.36
N ARG A 179 21.51 -16.32 7.35
CA ARG A 179 20.12 -15.85 7.39
C ARG A 179 19.80 -14.96 6.19
N ARG A 180 20.67 -14.02 5.86
CA ARG A 180 20.52 -13.17 4.66
C ARG A 180 20.45 -13.99 3.36
N MET A 181 21.24 -15.04 3.24
CA MET A 181 21.19 -15.94 2.08
C MET A 181 19.86 -16.71 2.00
N LEU A 182 19.34 -17.18 3.14
CA LEU A 182 18.03 -17.84 3.19
C LEU A 182 16.91 -16.87 2.82
N ASP A 183 16.90 -15.67 3.42
CA ASP A 183 15.87 -14.65 3.16
C ASP A 183 15.90 -14.20 1.68
N THR A 184 17.08 -13.95 1.12
CA THR A 184 17.21 -13.61 -0.31
C THR A 184 16.76 -14.74 -1.24
N THR A 185 16.99 -15.99 -0.86
CA THR A 185 16.50 -17.16 -1.58
C THR A 185 14.98 -17.27 -1.48
N GLY A 186 14.40 -16.99 -0.31
CA GLY A 186 12.96 -16.90 -0.08
C GLY A 186 12.29 -15.88 -1.00
N ILE A 187 12.82 -14.65 -1.03
CA ILE A 187 12.35 -13.58 -1.93
C ILE A 187 12.40 -14.03 -3.39
N ARG A 188 13.49 -14.67 -3.83
CA ARG A 188 13.61 -15.18 -5.20
C ARG A 188 12.55 -16.23 -5.52
N ARG A 189 12.25 -17.13 -4.58
CA ARG A 189 11.20 -18.15 -4.73
C ARG A 189 9.82 -17.51 -4.82
N GLU A 190 9.50 -16.56 -3.94
CA GLU A 190 8.24 -15.80 -3.98
C GLU A 190 8.06 -15.10 -5.33
N ARG A 191 9.07 -14.33 -5.77
CA ARG A 191 9.05 -13.66 -7.08
C ARG A 191 8.85 -14.64 -8.24
N ARG A 192 9.54 -15.79 -8.23
CA ARG A 192 9.38 -16.82 -9.27
C ARG A 192 7.97 -17.41 -9.28
N LYS A 193 7.37 -17.66 -8.11
CA LYS A 193 5.98 -18.14 -8.01
C LYS A 193 5.01 -17.13 -8.60
N THR A 194 5.15 -15.85 -8.25
CA THR A 194 4.31 -14.77 -8.80
C THR A 194 4.45 -14.67 -10.32
N ILE A 195 5.68 -14.65 -10.84
CA ILE A 195 5.94 -14.60 -12.28
C ILE A 195 5.38 -15.83 -13.00
N ALA A 196 5.52 -17.02 -12.42
CA ALA A 196 4.97 -18.25 -12.99
C ALA A 196 3.43 -18.23 -13.02
N HIS A 197 2.80 -17.76 -11.95
CA HIS A 197 1.35 -17.60 -11.88
C HIS A 197 0.85 -16.60 -12.92
N GLU A 198 1.45 -15.41 -13.00
CA GLU A 198 1.12 -14.40 -14.01
C GLU A 198 1.33 -14.92 -15.44
N ASN A 199 2.43 -15.62 -15.71
CA ASN A 199 2.67 -16.20 -17.03
C ASN A 199 1.63 -17.28 -17.37
N SER A 200 1.26 -18.12 -16.40
CA SER A 200 0.19 -19.10 -16.59
C SER A 200 -1.15 -18.42 -16.85
N ARG A 201 -1.49 -17.37 -16.08
CA ARG A 201 -2.73 -16.63 -16.25
C ARG A 201 -2.78 -15.90 -17.58
N MET A 202 -1.69 -15.24 -17.98
CA MET A 202 -1.56 -14.60 -19.29
C MET A 202 -1.75 -15.61 -20.43
N ARG A 203 -1.18 -16.82 -20.33
CA ARG A 203 -1.43 -17.86 -21.35
C ARG A 203 -2.91 -18.23 -21.43
N LYS A 204 -3.57 -18.43 -20.28
CA LYS A 204 -5.02 -18.71 -20.24
C LYS A 204 -5.83 -17.56 -20.85
N ILE A 205 -5.47 -16.31 -20.54
CA ILE A 205 -6.07 -15.10 -21.13
C ILE A 205 -5.89 -15.12 -22.66
N THR A 206 -4.68 -15.34 -23.17
CA THR A 206 -4.43 -15.35 -24.61
C THR A 206 -5.19 -16.46 -25.34
N THR A 207 -5.26 -17.66 -24.76
CA THR A 207 -6.04 -18.78 -25.32
C THR A 207 -7.52 -18.44 -25.32
N ARG A 208 -8.05 -18.01 -24.17
CA ARG A 208 -9.49 -17.71 -24.02
C ARG A 208 -9.92 -16.53 -24.88
N ARG A 209 -9.10 -15.49 -24.99
CA ARG A 209 -9.32 -14.38 -25.92
C ARG A 209 -9.37 -14.88 -27.35
N SER A 210 -8.43 -15.73 -27.77
CA SER A 210 -8.44 -16.30 -29.13
C SER A 210 -9.71 -17.11 -29.40
N GLU A 211 -10.19 -17.89 -28.43
CA GLU A 211 -11.47 -18.62 -28.55
C GLU A 211 -12.65 -17.65 -28.71
N LEU A 212 -12.77 -16.66 -27.82
CA LEU A 212 -13.83 -15.64 -27.88
C LEU A 212 -13.76 -14.81 -29.17
N SER A 213 -12.57 -14.53 -29.68
CA SER A 213 -12.38 -13.83 -30.96
C SER A 213 -12.80 -14.64 -32.17
N GLN A 214 -12.86 -15.97 -32.08
CA GLN A 214 -13.35 -16.84 -33.16
C GLN A 214 -14.86 -17.08 -33.06
N LEU A 215 -15.47 -16.86 -31.88
CA LEU A 215 -16.92 -16.95 -31.73
C LEU A 215 -17.63 -15.85 -32.52
N HIS A 216 -18.85 -16.18 -32.96
CA HIS A 216 -19.74 -15.27 -33.70
C HIS A 216 -19.04 -14.63 -34.92
N ASP A 217 -18.24 -15.41 -35.66
CA ASP A 217 -17.51 -14.97 -36.87
C ASP A 217 -16.64 -13.71 -36.68
N GLY A 218 -16.05 -13.58 -35.50
CA GLY A 218 -15.19 -12.44 -35.16
C GLY A 218 -15.93 -11.16 -34.79
N LEU A 219 -17.22 -11.23 -34.48
CA LEU A 219 -18.01 -10.06 -34.09
C LEU A 219 -17.51 -9.39 -32.80
N ILE A 220 -17.13 -10.16 -31.80
CA ILE A 220 -16.68 -9.63 -30.49
C ILE A 220 -15.50 -8.65 -30.62
N PRO A 221 -14.37 -9.01 -31.26
CA PRO A 221 -13.24 -8.09 -31.40
C PRO A 221 -13.58 -6.88 -32.27
N MET A 222 -14.45 -7.03 -33.28
CA MET A 222 -14.91 -5.90 -34.09
C MET A 222 -15.73 -4.90 -33.26
N ILE A 223 -16.72 -5.37 -32.50
CA ILE A 223 -17.53 -4.54 -31.58
C ILE A 223 -16.63 -3.85 -30.55
N SER A 224 -15.66 -4.58 -29.99
CA SER A 224 -14.71 -4.04 -29.01
C SER A 224 -13.83 -2.94 -29.60
N SER A 225 -13.40 -3.07 -30.86
CA SER A 225 -12.53 -2.10 -31.54
C SER A 225 -13.17 -0.73 -31.77
N VAL A 226 -14.50 -0.69 -31.89
CA VAL A 226 -15.28 0.55 -32.09
C VAL A 226 -15.89 1.04 -30.76
N ASP A 227 -15.56 0.38 -29.65
CA ASP A 227 -16.01 0.70 -28.29
C ASP A 227 -17.54 0.84 -28.15
N TRP A 228 -18.28 -0.03 -28.83
CA TRP A 228 -19.74 -0.01 -28.76
C TRP A 228 -20.26 -0.50 -27.42
N ASN A 229 -21.30 0.18 -26.92
CA ASN A 229 -22.10 -0.36 -25.83
C ASN A 229 -23.02 -1.46 -26.36
N ILE A 230 -22.64 -2.72 -26.13
CA ILE A 230 -23.40 -3.88 -26.62
C ILE A 230 -24.87 -3.89 -26.13
N MET A 231 -25.14 -3.33 -24.95
CA MET A 231 -26.51 -3.25 -24.41
C MET A 231 -27.39 -2.31 -25.23
N GLU A 232 -26.83 -1.18 -25.69
CA GLU A 232 -27.52 -0.23 -26.58
C GLU A 232 -27.86 -0.92 -27.91
N VAL A 233 -26.92 -1.67 -28.48
CA VAL A 233 -27.12 -2.40 -29.74
C VAL A 233 -28.18 -3.52 -29.59
N LEU A 234 -28.14 -4.26 -28.48
CA LEU A 234 -29.12 -5.31 -28.21
C LEU A 234 -30.53 -4.75 -27.96
N ALA A 235 -30.64 -3.56 -27.37
CA ALA A 235 -31.91 -2.87 -27.20
C ALA A 235 -32.51 -2.45 -28.55
N LEU A 236 -31.70 -1.89 -29.46
CA LEU A 236 -32.12 -1.57 -30.83
C LEU A 236 -32.63 -2.82 -31.56
N ARG A 237 -31.92 -3.94 -31.41
CA ARG A 237 -32.35 -5.20 -31.98
C ARG A 237 -33.68 -5.68 -31.40
N GLN A 238 -33.88 -5.55 -30.09
CA GLN A 238 -35.14 -5.92 -29.45
C GLN A 238 -36.30 -5.04 -29.94
N GLU A 239 -36.06 -3.75 -30.15
CA GLU A 239 -37.05 -2.84 -30.73
C GLU A 239 -37.40 -3.22 -32.17
N TYR A 240 -36.38 -3.58 -32.97
CA TYR A 240 -36.56 -4.11 -34.32
C TYR A 240 -37.39 -5.40 -34.32
N GLU A 241 -37.05 -6.38 -33.48
CA GLU A 241 -37.81 -7.63 -33.33
C GLU A 241 -39.28 -7.37 -32.95
N LYS A 242 -39.53 -6.42 -32.04
CA LYS A 242 -40.88 -6.03 -31.62
C LYS A 242 -41.67 -5.41 -32.78
N LYS A 243 -41.09 -4.44 -33.49
CA LYS A 243 -41.74 -3.79 -34.64
C LYS A 243 -41.95 -4.78 -35.80
N LEU A 244 -41.00 -5.67 -36.06
CA LEU A 244 -41.12 -6.73 -37.05
C LEU A 244 -42.27 -7.68 -36.73
N SER A 245 -42.44 -8.08 -35.46
CA SER A 245 -43.54 -8.95 -35.03
C SER A 245 -44.94 -8.33 -35.13
N SER A 246 -45.03 -7.01 -35.30
CA SER A 246 -46.29 -6.27 -35.46
C SER A 246 -46.72 -6.06 -36.91
N LEU A 247 -45.87 -6.43 -37.87
CA LEU A 247 -46.15 -6.33 -39.31
C LEU A 247 -46.98 -7.52 -39.81
N SER A 248 -47.63 -7.34 -40.97
CA SER A 248 -48.31 -8.42 -41.67
C SER A 248 -47.31 -9.46 -42.19
N VAL A 249 -47.75 -10.70 -42.41
CA VAL A 249 -46.87 -11.79 -42.90
C VAL A 249 -46.22 -11.42 -44.24
N ASP A 250 -46.97 -10.74 -45.12
CA ASP A 250 -46.47 -10.28 -46.42
C ASP A 250 -45.39 -9.18 -46.27
N ASP A 251 -45.58 -8.24 -45.33
CA ASP A 251 -44.61 -7.19 -45.03
C ASP A 251 -43.34 -7.72 -44.34
N VAL A 252 -43.43 -8.83 -43.61
CA VAL A 252 -42.27 -9.49 -42.98
C VAL A 252 -41.45 -10.25 -44.01
N LEU A 253 -42.05 -10.73 -45.09
CA LEU A 253 -41.37 -11.43 -46.18
C LEU A 253 -40.76 -10.46 -47.22
N ASP A 254 -41.11 -9.18 -47.19
CA ASP A 254 -40.52 -8.13 -48.03
C ASP A 254 -39.20 -7.60 -47.45
N ASP A 255 -38.09 -7.94 -48.09
CA ASP A 255 -36.75 -7.48 -47.71
C ASP A 255 -36.61 -5.96 -47.71
N LYS A 256 -37.33 -5.25 -48.60
CA LYS A 256 -37.28 -3.80 -48.66
C LYS A 256 -37.91 -3.17 -47.41
N ARG A 257 -39.07 -3.69 -47.00
CA ARG A 257 -39.78 -3.26 -45.79
C ARG A 257 -38.95 -3.51 -44.53
N ARG A 258 -38.25 -4.65 -44.46
CA ARG A 258 -37.33 -5.00 -43.36
C ARG A 258 -36.15 -4.05 -43.26
N LEU A 259 -35.57 -3.66 -44.40
CA LEU A 259 -34.44 -2.74 -44.45
C LEU A 259 -34.83 -1.32 -44.06
N GLU A 260 -35.99 -0.83 -44.53
CA GLU A 260 -36.55 0.47 -44.11
C GLU A 260 -36.79 0.53 -42.59
N LEU A 261 -37.29 -0.56 -42.00
CA LEU A 261 -37.50 -0.67 -40.57
C LEU A 261 -36.19 -0.73 -39.79
N PHE A 262 -35.19 -1.46 -40.30
CA PHE A 262 -33.84 -1.49 -39.75
C PHE A 262 -33.21 -0.08 -39.72
N ASP A 263 -33.26 0.63 -40.85
CA ASP A 263 -32.72 1.99 -40.94
C ASP A 263 -33.46 2.96 -40.02
N SER A 264 -34.79 2.84 -39.90
CA SER A 264 -35.59 3.64 -38.96
C SER A 264 -35.11 3.45 -37.52
N VAL A 265 -34.96 2.20 -37.06
CA VAL A 265 -34.58 1.88 -35.67
C VAL A 265 -33.14 2.24 -35.37
N THR A 266 -32.22 2.05 -36.33
CA THR A 266 -30.78 2.24 -36.10
C THR A 266 -30.26 3.63 -36.45
N SER A 267 -31.07 4.50 -37.06
CA SER A 267 -30.65 5.81 -37.58
C SER A 267 -29.94 6.71 -36.57
N GLU A 268 -30.43 6.81 -35.33
CA GLU A 268 -29.82 7.63 -34.28
C GLU A 268 -28.47 7.05 -33.83
N PHE A 269 -28.39 5.74 -33.68
CA PHE A 269 -27.17 5.03 -33.33
C PHE A 269 -26.10 5.19 -34.42
N LYS A 270 -26.50 4.99 -35.69
CA LYS A 270 -25.64 5.20 -36.86
C LYS A 270 -25.08 6.63 -36.88
N LYS A 271 -25.92 7.65 -36.66
CA LYS A 271 -25.48 9.06 -36.61
C LYS A 271 -24.49 9.31 -35.47
N LYS A 272 -24.77 8.82 -34.27
CA LYS A 272 -23.90 8.98 -33.08
C LYS A 272 -22.50 8.42 -33.32
N HIS A 273 -22.40 7.21 -33.88
CA HIS A 273 -21.13 6.54 -34.11
C HIS A 273 -20.44 6.95 -35.42
N ALA A 274 -21.18 7.43 -36.43
CA ALA A 274 -20.60 8.03 -37.61
C ALA A 274 -19.87 9.35 -37.28
N VAL A 275 -20.42 10.19 -36.40
CA VAL A 275 -19.84 11.50 -36.03
C VAL A 275 -18.50 11.37 -35.30
N GLN A 276 -18.29 10.30 -34.52
CA GLN A 276 -17.00 10.03 -33.85
C GLN A 276 -15.84 9.76 -34.83
N SER A 277 -16.13 9.45 -36.10
CA SER A 277 -15.12 9.15 -37.14
C SER A 277 -14.77 10.36 -38.04
N VAL A 278 -15.47 11.49 -37.91
CA VAL A 278 -15.40 12.64 -38.85
C VAL A 278 -14.12 13.48 -38.69
N THR A 279 -13.24 13.13 -37.75
CA THR A 279 -11.94 13.79 -37.58
C THR A 279 -10.87 13.34 -38.60
N THR A 280 -11.19 12.37 -39.46
CA THR A 280 -10.33 11.90 -40.55
C THR A 280 -11.10 11.97 -41.89
N SER A 281 -10.39 11.92 -43.02
CA SER A 281 -10.86 12.28 -44.38
C SER A 281 -12.26 11.74 -44.77
N LEU A 282 -12.90 12.37 -45.79
CA LEU A 282 -14.21 11.95 -46.33
C LEU A 282 -14.27 10.45 -46.70
N GLU A 283 -13.15 9.88 -47.13
CA GLU A 283 -13.02 8.46 -47.43
C GLU A 283 -13.07 7.59 -46.15
N SER A 284 -12.37 8.01 -45.10
CA SER A 284 -12.44 7.35 -43.77
C SER A 284 -13.83 7.43 -43.16
N ALA A 285 -14.54 8.56 -43.32
CA ALA A 285 -15.92 8.71 -42.85
C ALA A 285 -16.89 7.75 -43.58
N ARG A 286 -16.74 7.59 -44.90
CA ARG A 286 -17.53 6.61 -45.68
C ARG A 286 -17.25 5.16 -45.25
N GLN A 287 -15.97 4.81 -45.09
CA GLN A 287 -15.58 3.47 -44.65
C GLN A 287 -16.08 3.16 -43.23
N SER A 288 -16.04 4.15 -42.33
CA SER A 288 -16.57 4.00 -40.96
C SER A 288 -18.08 3.79 -40.97
N SER A 289 -18.84 4.59 -41.72
CA SER A 289 -20.30 4.42 -41.84
C SER A 289 -20.67 3.06 -42.42
N ALA A 290 -19.97 2.58 -43.44
CA ALA A 290 -20.19 1.25 -44.01
C ALA A 290 -19.83 0.14 -43.00
N GLY A 291 -18.79 0.34 -42.19
CA GLY A 291 -18.41 -0.57 -41.10
C GLY A 291 -19.47 -0.67 -40.00
N VAL A 292 -20.06 0.45 -39.59
CA VAL A 292 -21.16 0.50 -38.62
C VAL A 292 -22.37 -0.30 -39.14
N ASP A 293 -22.78 -0.06 -40.38
CA ASP A 293 -23.92 -0.74 -40.98
C ASP A 293 -23.69 -2.24 -41.10
N THR A 294 -22.49 -2.64 -41.55
CA THR A 294 -22.11 -4.06 -41.69
C THR A 294 -22.12 -4.78 -40.33
N LEU A 295 -21.64 -4.13 -39.27
CA LEU A 295 -21.61 -4.70 -37.92
C LEU A 295 -23.01 -4.83 -37.32
N LEU A 296 -23.85 -3.81 -37.47
CA LEU A 296 -25.23 -3.85 -37.00
C LEU A 296 -26.02 -4.96 -37.69
N LEU A 297 -25.93 -5.06 -39.03
CA LEU A 297 -26.61 -6.11 -39.79
C LEU A 297 -26.20 -7.51 -39.30
N ARG A 298 -24.89 -7.75 -39.13
CA ARG A 298 -24.40 -9.04 -38.61
C ARG A 298 -24.95 -9.37 -37.21
N ILE A 299 -25.14 -8.38 -36.33
CA ILE A 299 -25.70 -8.59 -34.99
C ILE A 299 -27.21 -8.86 -35.04
N PHE A 300 -27.91 -8.20 -35.97
CA PHE A 300 -29.35 -8.35 -36.17
C PHE A 300 -29.69 -9.71 -36.82
N ASP A 301 -28.78 -10.24 -37.64
CA ASP A 301 -28.92 -11.56 -38.27
C ASP A 301 -28.66 -12.74 -37.33
N LEU A 302 -28.06 -12.51 -36.14
CA LEU A 302 -27.84 -13.58 -35.16
C LEU A 302 -29.18 -14.17 -34.68
N SER A 303 -29.25 -15.48 -34.46
CA SER A 303 -30.41 -16.10 -33.80
C SER A 303 -30.60 -15.61 -32.35
N THR A 304 -31.79 -15.79 -31.78
CA THR A 304 -32.07 -15.43 -30.37
C THR A 304 -31.13 -16.11 -29.38
N THR A 305 -30.70 -17.34 -29.66
CA THR A 305 -29.74 -18.08 -28.82
C THR A 305 -28.33 -17.51 -28.95
N GLN A 306 -27.89 -17.16 -30.17
CA GLN A 306 -26.61 -16.49 -30.39
C GLN A 306 -26.58 -15.09 -29.77
N LYS A 307 -27.68 -14.33 -29.84
CA LYS A 307 -27.85 -13.02 -29.18
C LYS A 307 -27.55 -13.10 -27.69
N ASN A 308 -28.18 -14.04 -26.99
CA ASN A 308 -28.05 -14.18 -25.55
C ASN A 308 -26.63 -14.64 -25.16
N ARG A 309 -25.98 -15.45 -26.00
CA ARG A 309 -24.57 -15.85 -25.81
C ARG A 309 -23.62 -14.69 -26.07
N LEU A 310 -23.84 -13.89 -27.11
CA LEU A 310 -23.00 -12.75 -27.48
C LEU A 310 -22.80 -11.79 -26.31
N LEU A 311 -23.86 -11.48 -25.56
CA LEU A 311 -23.73 -10.60 -24.39
C LEU A 311 -22.79 -11.19 -23.32
N THR A 312 -22.95 -12.47 -23.02
CA THR A 312 -22.15 -13.17 -22.00
C THR A 312 -20.69 -13.27 -22.45
N ASP A 313 -20.47 -13.66 -23.70
CA ASP A 313 -19.14 -13.82 -24.30
C ASP A 313 -18.42 -12.46 -24.42
N PHE A 314 -19.15 -11.39 -24.78
CA PHE A 314 -18.60 -10.04 -24.86
C PHE A 314 -18.21 -9.49 -23.49
N LYS A 315 -19.03 -9.77 -22.45
CA LYS A 315 -18.68 -9.42 -21.08
C LYS A 315 -17.40 -10.15 -20.64
N GLU A 316 -17.33 -11.46 -20.87
CA GLU A 316 -16.13 -12.23 -20.56
C GLU A 316 -14.90 -11.71 -21.30
N TYR A 317 -15.06 -11.31 -22.57
CA TYR A 317 -14.00 -10.71 -23.36
C TYR A 317 -13.45 -9.42 -22.73
N ARG A 318 -14.33 -8.51 -22.28
CA ARG A 318 -13.94 -7.27 -21.59
C ARG A 318 -13.27 -7.55 -20.25
N ASP A 319 -13.82 -8.46 -19.45
CA ASP A 319 -13.24 -8.86 -18.16
C ASP A 319 -11.80 -9.39 -18.35
N ILE A 320 -11.56 -10.16 -19.42
CA ILE A 320 -10.23 -10.68 -19.78
C ILE A 320 -9.27 -9.58 -20.25
N ASP A 321 -9.76 -8.60 -21.01
CA ASP A 321 -8.98 -7.43 -21.44
C ASP A 321 -8.54 -6.58 -20.24
N ASP A 322 -9.46 -6.29 -19.32
CA ASP A 322 -9.17 -5.53 -18.10
C ASP A 322 -8.15 -6.28 -17.22
N GLU A 323 -8.27 -7.61 -17.12
CA GLU A 323 -7.31 -8.42 -16.38
C GLU A 323 -5.91 -8.41 -17.02
N GLU A 324 -5.82 -8.48 -18.35
CA GLU A 324 -4.53 -8.36 -19.06
C GLU A 324 -3.86 -7.02 -18.75
N VAL A 325 -4.63 -5.93 -18.80
CA VAL A 325 -4.13 -4.59 -18.49
C VAL A 325 -3.62 -4.55 -17.06
N ALA A 326 -4.37 -5.09 -16.09
CA ALA A 326 -3.97 -5.15 -14.70
C ALA A 326 -2.66 -5.95 -14.49
N ILE A 327 -2.53 -7.13 -15.10
CA ILE A 327 -1.30 -7.95 -15.03
C ILE A 327 -0.12 -7.21 -15.67
N THR A 328 -0.34 -6.53 -16.80
CA THR A 328 0.70 -5.79 -17.52
C THR A 328 1.19 -4.58 -16.71
N GLN A 329 0.26 -3.84 -16.08
CA GLN A 329 0.60 -2.75 -15.18
C GLN A 329 1.37 -3.25 -13.95
N ALA A 330 0.94 -4.35 -13.32
CA ALA A 330 1.64 -4.96 -12.20
C ALA A 330 3.09 -5.37 -12.55
N ARG A 331 3.29 -5.91 -13.76
CA ARG A 331 4.63 -6.22 -14.29
C ARG A 331 5.49 -4.97 -14.50
N ALA A 332 4.91 -3.91 -15.07
CA ALA A 332 5.61 -2.65 -15.30
C ALA A 332 6.06 -2.01 -13.98
N GLN A 333 5.16 -1.94 -13.00
CA GLN A 333 5.48 -1.44 -11.65
C GLN A 333 6.60 -2.25 -11.00
N ARG A 334 6.54 -3.58 -11.06
CA ARG A 334 7.61 -4.46 -10.53
C ARG A 334 8.96 -4.20 -11.19
N LYS A 335 8.99 -4.05 -12.53
CA LYS A 335 10.22 -3.77 -13.27
C LYS A 335 10.84 -2.43 -12.88
N ASN A 336 10.02 -1.39 -12.68
CA ASN A 336 10.50 -0.09 -12.22
C ASN A 336 11.09 -0.17 -10.82
N ASN A 337 10.44 -0.90 -9.91
CA ASN A 337 10.94 -1.08 -8.53
C ASN A 337 12.26 -1.87 -8.45
N LEU A 338 12.49 -2.79 -9.40
CA LEU A 338 13.74 -3.54 -9.51
C LEU A 338 14.89 -2.76 -10.17
N ARG A 339 14.60 -1.67 -10.89
CA ARG A 339 15.63 -0.79 -11.50
C ARG A 339 16.16 0.27 -10.54
N ILE A 340 15.40 0.57 -9.48
CA ILE A 340 15.77 1.54 -8.44
C ILE A 340 16.64 0.87 -7.34
N THR A 341 16.80 -0.46 -7.38
CA THR A 341 17.68 -1.26 -6.52
C THR A 341 18.95 -1.66 -7.23
#